data_AF-A0A7D9JXF9-F1
#
_entry.id   AF-A0A7D9JXF9-F1
#
_cell.length_a   1.000
_cell.length_b   1.000
_cell.length_c   1.000
_cell.angle_alpha   90.00
_cell.angle_beta   90.00
_cell.angle_gamma   90.00
#
_symmetry.space_group_name_H-M   'P 1'
#
loop_
_entity.id
_entity.type
_entity.pdbx_description
1 polymer ?
#
loop_
_entity_poly.entity_id
_entity_poly.type
_entity_poly.pdbx_seq_one_letter_code
_entity_poly.pdbx_strand_id
1 'polypeptide(L)'
;MLYFPWRNEQELFGENQTYISKFYEPDVQEVVQCNKEIFEPDGDAINEAIERLRNFDVVPTHSYDPINDQENEDLQQSLPDDSDETESFNESLPQHLASNPVSVQPSSGISSYNQPLEISDGDLRKTVRSLNNKQRYAYDVVLSWCRNKMANLNTLKPSKVDAINVFVTGGGGAGKSHLIKAIYHTVTKTFRHAPMNPELPSVLLMAPTGVAAININGRTVNTALAIPRECGNNVPAMSDQRRTQMRLSLAELKLITIDEISMVSNMGLLHIHQRLKEIFVTPNSELFAGISVLVFGDFFQLPPIRSATTFSNYKNDTSNLHHPWHVFKMAELTQIMRQKDDLAFTQLLNRVRTASHTDDDIRCIQSRTITPADENYPSDALHIFAENAPVDEYNIDRLEQIQSPQYVLEALDQFPPHVRKQDIDRA
;
A
#
# COMPACT_ATOMS: atom_id res chain seq x y z
N MET A 1 2.72 32.45 2.59
CA MET A 1 3.36 32.56 3.92
C MET A 1 4.42 31.51 4.18
N LEU A 2 4.34 30.29 3.62
CA LEU A 2 5.36 29.23 3.79
C LEU A 2 6.79 29.68 3.43
N TYR A 3 6.93 30.49 2.37
CA TYR A 3 8.20 31.06 1.91
C TYR A 3 8.54 32.43 2.51
N PHE A 4 7.81 32.89 3.52
CA PHE A 4 8.14 34.14 4.22
C PHE A 4 9.08 33.82 5.40
N PRO A 5 10.20 34.52 5.58
CA PRO A 5 11.11 34.26 6.70
C PRO A 5 10.50 34.73 8.03
N TRP A 6 10.49 33.86 9.04
CA TRP A 6 10.00 34.17 10.39
C TRP A 6 10.79 33.37 11.44
N ARG A 7 10.93 33.92 12.66
CA ARG A 7 11.62 33.26 13.79
C ARG A 7 10.67 32.87 14.93
N ASN A 8 9.53 33.55 15.02
CA ASN A 8 8.44 33.18 15.92
C ASN A 8 7.11 33.49 15.24
N GLU A 9 6.05 32.81 15.69
CA GLU A 9 4.73 32.95 15.06
C GLU A 9 4.16 34.36 15.23
N GLN A 10 4.58 35.08 16.28
CA GLN A 10 4.17 36.47 16.54
C GLN A 10 4.67 37.43 15.46
N GLU A 11 5.82 37.17 14.84
CA GLU A 11 6.34 37.91 13.68
C GLU A 11 5.51 37.65 12.40
N LEU A 12 4.69 36.59 12.35
CA LEU A 12 3.73 36.34 11.28
C LEU A 12 2.40 37.08 11.51
N PHE A 13 2.20 37.69 12.68
CA PHE A 13 1.02 38.48 13.00
C PHE A 13 1.36 39.97 13.14
N GLY A 14 0.47 40.85 12.71
CA GLY A 14 0.35 42.19 13.29
C GLY A 14 -0.65 42.14 14.44
N GLU A 15 -0.68 43.13 15.35
CA GLU A 15 -1.51 43.12 16.57
C GLU A 15 -3.02 42.87 16.35
N ASN A 16 -3.53 42.87 15.10
CA ASN A 16 -4.87 42.40 14.72
C ASN A 16 -4.96 41.88 13.27
N GLN A 17 -3.91 41.23 12.75
CA GLN A 17 -3.90 40.75 11.35
C GLN A 17 -4.03 39.23 11.24
N THR A 18 -4.76 38.77 10.21
CA THR A 18 -4.82 37.37 9.80
C THR A 18 -3.67 37.03 8.85
N TYR A 19 -3.31 35.74 8.71
CA TYR A 19 -2.32 35.31 7.70
C TYR A 19 -2.70 35.74 6.27
N ILE A 20 -4.00 35.77 5.98
CA ILE A 20 -4.52 36.17 4.66
C ILE A 20 -4.28 37.66 4.45
N SER A 21 -4.64 38.52 5.41
CA SER A 21 -4.43 39.97 5.29
C SER A 21 -2.94 40.32 5.18
N LYS A 22 -2.07 39.62 5.92
CA LYS A 22 -0.62 39.83 5.84
C LYS A 22 -0.03 39.36 4.52
N PHE A 23 -0.53 38.24 3.97
CA PHE A 23 -0.13 37.75 2.66
C PHE A 23 -0.47 38.73 1.53
N TYR A 24 -1.47 39.60 1.65
CA TYR A 24 -1.80 40.60 0.64
C TYR A 24 -1.02 41.92 0.78
N GLU A 25 -0.10 42.02 1.75
CA GLU A 25 0.81 43.15 1.83
C GLU A 25 1.83 43.06 0.68
N PRO A 26 2.05 44.14 -0.11
CA PRO A 26 2.90 44.09 -1.30
C PRO A 26 4.32 43.58 -1.02
N ASP A 27 4.93 44.06 0.07
CA ASP A 27 6.29 43.69 0.48
C ASP A 27 6.37 42.20 0.89
N VAL A 28 5.28 41.64 1.43
CA VAL A 28 5.21 40.23 1.83
C VAL A 28 5.04 39.33 0.61
N GLN A 29 4.23 39.73 -0.37
CA GLN A 29 4.06 38.98 -1.61
C GLN A 29 5.36 38.90 -2.41
N GLU A 30 6.09 40.01 -2.48
CA GLU A 30 7.36 40.07 -3.21
C GLU A 30 8.40 39.13 -2.58
N VAL A 31 8.52 39.13 -1.25
CA VAL A 31 9.43 38.22 -0.52
C VAL A 31 9.00 36.76 -0.68
N VAL A 32 7.70 36.47 -0.56
CA VAL A 32 7.18 35.10 -0.72
C VAL A 32 7.42 34.60 -2.14
N GLN A 33 7.19 35.43 -3.16
CA GLN A 33 7.35 35.06 -4.56
C GLN A 33 8.84 34.87 -4.91
N CYS A 34 9.70 35.78 -4.49
CA CYS A 34 11.14 35.68 -4.71
C CYS A 34 11.73 34.42 -4.04
N ASN A 35 11.33 34.13 -2.79
CA ASN A 35 11.75 32.91 -2.11
C ASN A 35 11.12 31.65 -2.75
N LYS A 36 9.85 31.71 -3.18
CA LYS A 36 9.21 30.59 -3.90
C LYS A 36 9.99 30.25 -5.18
N GLU A 37 10.45 31.23 -5.95
CA GLU A 37 11.24 31.01 -7.17
C GLU A 37 12.62 30.39 -6.87
N ILE A 38 13.20 30.65 -5.70
CA ILE A 38 14.47 30.05 -5.28
C ILE A 38 14.30 28.59 -4.85
N PHE A 39 13.23 28.28 -4.10
CA PHE A 39 13.02 26.95 -3.50
C PHE A 39 12.18 26.01 -4.37
N GLU A 40 11.35 26.55 -5.26
CA GLU A 40 10.48 25.81 -6.19
C GLU A 40 10.57 26.41 -7.62
N PRO A 41 11.74 26.37 -8.27
CA PRO A 41 11.93 26.97 -9.60
C PRO A 41 10.98 26.38 -10.67
N ASP A 42 10.61 25.10 -10.53
CA ASP A 42 9.67 24.38 -11.40
C ASP A 42 8.32 24.10 -10.71
N GLY A 43 8.02 24.75 -9.58
CA GLY A 43 6.84 24.44 -8.77
C GLY A 43 5.52 24.56 -9.52
N ASP A 44 5.41 25.53 -10.41
CA ASP A 44 4.20 25.73 -11.22
C ASP A 44 4.06 24.65 -12.31
N ALA A 45 5.17 24.21 -12.91
CA ALA A 45 5.17 23.09 -13.87
C ALA A 45 4.84 21.75 -13.19
N ILE A 46 5.33 21.54 -11.96
CA ILE A 46 5.01 20.37 -11.13
C ILE A 46 3.52 20.39 -10.74
N ASN A 47 3.00 21.52 -10.29
CA ASN A 47 1.58 21.65 -9.94
C ASN A 47 0.69 21.42 -11.18
N GLU A 48 1.06 21.96 -12.34
CA GLU A 48 0.35 21.74 -13.59
C GLU A 48 0.42 20.26 -14.03
N ALA A 49 1.56 19.59 -13.86
CA ALA A 49 1.71 18.16 -14.11
C ALA A 49 0.87 17.30 -13.15
N ILE A 50 0.79 17.68 -11.87
CA ILE A 50 -0.05 17.01 -10.87
C ILE A 50 -1.54 17.22 -11.17
N GLU A 51 -1.95 18.42 -11.59
CA GLU A 51 -3.34 18.66 -12.02
C GLU A 51 -3.68 17.91 -13.31
N ARG A 52 -2.75 17.84 -14.27
CA ARG A 52 -2.91 16.97 -15.45
C ARG A 52 -3.06 15.51 -15.04
N LEU A 53 -2.21 14.99 -14.16
CA LEU A 53 -2.31 13.62 -13.62
C LEU A 53 -3.62 13.35 -12.87
N ARG A 54 -4.22 14.36 -12.22
CA ARG A 54 -5.53 14.24 -11.55
C ARG A 54 -6.71 14.28 -12.53
N ASN A 55 -6.56 15.01 -13.64
CA ASN A 55 -7.61 15.19 -14.64
C ASN A 55 -7.62 14.09 -15.71
N PHE A 56 -6.48 13.47 -15.97
CA PHE A 56 -6.39 12.24 -16.74
C PHE A 56 -6.67 11.06 -15.80
N ASP A 57 -7.67 10.23 -16.09
CA ASP A 57 -7.97 8.94 -15.43
C ASP A 57 -6.86 7.89 -15.68
N VAL A 58 -5.60 8.33 -15.78
CA VAL A 58 -4.43 7.47 -15.93
C VAL A 58 -3.97 7.12 -14.53
N VAL A 59 -4.54 6.03 -14.00
CA VAL A 59 -3.88 5.26 -12.94
C VAL A 59 -2.48 4.92 -13.47
N PRO A 60 -1.38 5.26 -12.77
CA PRO A 60 -0.03 4.93 -13.23
C PRO A 60 0.05 3.42 -13.46
N THR A 61 0.06 3.00 -14.73
CA THR A 61 -0.01 1.60 -15.17
C THR A 61 1.29 0.85 -14.92
N HIS A 62 2.39 1.57 -14.74
CA HIS A 62 3.68 1.05 -14.28
C HIS A 62 4.18 1.90 -13.13
N SER A 63 3.59 1.73 -11.94
CA SER A 63 4.27 2.21 -10.74
C SER A 63 5.41 1.23 -10.44
N TYR A 64 6.58 1.49 -11.03
CA TYR A 64 7.80 1.38 -10.21
C TYR A 64 7.49 2.22 -8.97
N ASP A 65 7.62 1.63 -7.79
CA ASP A 65 7.42 2.31 -6.53
C ASP A 65 8.83 2.68 -6.03
N PRO A 66 9.43 3.78 -6.51
CA PRO A 66 10.77 4.18 -6.11
C PRO A 66 10.83 4.45 -4.60
N ILE A 67 9.69 4.76 -3.97
CA ILE A 67 9.57 4.89 -2.52
C ILE A 67 9.73 3.51 -1.87
N ASN A 68 9.12 2.46 -2.41
CA ASN A 68 9.33 1.10 -1.92
C ASN A 68 10.77 0.61 -2.13
N ASP A 69 11.41 0.91 -3.26
CA ASP A 69 12.80 0.51 -3.49
C ASP A 69 13.77 1.28 -2.56
N GLN A 70 13.61 2.60 -2.42
CA GLN A 70 14.38 3.41 -1.47
C GLN A 70 14.13 2.98 0.00
N GLU A 71 12.87 2.75 0.39
CA GLU A 71 12.55 2.26 1.74
C GLU A 71 13.10 0.84 1.97
N ASN A 72 13.20 0.00 0.93
CA ASN A 72 13.83 -1.32 1.01
C ASN A 72 15.35 -1.24 1.13
N GLU A 73 16.00 -0.30 0.46
CA GLU A 73 17.43 -0.03 0.65
C GLU A 73 17.71 0.49 2.06
N ASP A 74 16.92 1.47 2.54
CA ASP A 74 17.00 1.98 3.91
C ASP A 74 16.72 0.86 4.94
N LEU A 75 15.82 -0.08 4.62
CA LEU A 75 15.59 -1.28 5.42
C LEU A 75 16.83 -2.14 5.53
N GLN A 76 17.47 -2.45 4.41
CA GLN A 76 18.68 -3.28 4.37
C GLN A 76 19.85 -2.62 5.10
N GLN A 77 20.01 -1.30 4.97
CA GLN A 77 21.05 -0.54 5.69
C GLN A 77 20.78 -0.44 7.21
N SER A 78 19.51 -0.52 7.63
CA SER A 78 19.13 -0.45 9.05
C SER A 78 19.21 -1.79 9.81
N LEU A 79 19.51 -2.89 9.11
CA LEU A 79 19.76 -4.17 9.75
C LEU A 79 21.13 -4.10 10.46
N PRO A 80 21.23 -4.54 11.73
CA PRO A 80 22.51 -4.53 12.43
C PRO A 80 23.52 -5.42 11.70
N ASP A 81 24.64 -4.82 11.30
CA ASP A 81 25.82 -5.55 10.82
C ASP A 81 26.42 -6.31 12.00
N ASP A 82 26.58 -7.62 11.85
CA ASP A 82 27.12 -8.51 12.90
C ASP A 82 28.67 -8.41 12.98
N SER A 83 29.23 -7.24 12.65
CA SER A 83 30.66 -6.97 12.72
C SER A 83 30.95 -5.64 13.44
N ASP A 84 31.48 -5.83 14.66
CA ASP A 84 32.28 -4.93 15.48
C ASP A 84 31.62 -3.72 16.18
N GLU A 85 31.60 -3.85 17.52
CA GLU A 85 31.43 -2.79 18.50
C GLU A 85 32.45 -1.65 18.29
N THR A 86 31.99 -0.46 17.90
CA THR A 86 32.61 0.78 18.37
C THR A 86 31.56 1.85 18.63
N GLU A 87 31.28 2.08 19.91
CA GLU A 87 30.64 3.31 20.37
C GLU A 87 31.54 4.51 20.03
N SER A 88 31.05 5.45 19.21
CA SER A 88 31.64 6.77 19.09
C SER A 88 30.57 7.82 19.37
N PHE A 89 30.50 8.22 20.63
CA PHE A 89 30.17 9.60 20.99
C PHE A 89 31.13 10.53 20.26
N ASN A 90 30.64 11.60 19.65
CA ASN A 90 31.45 12.80 19.50
C ASN A 90 30.62 14.08 19.51
N GLU A 91 31.08 14.98 20.37
CA GLU A 91 30.68 16.36 20.56
C GLU A 91 30.98 17.24 19.32
N SER A 92 30.19 18.32 19.23
CA SER A 92 30.04 19.38 18.22
C SER A 92 31.26 20.25 17.85
N LEU A 93 31.19 21.03 16.75
CA LEU A 93 31.39 22.51 16.72
C LEU A 93 30.92 23.17 15.36
N PRO A 94 30.64 24.50 15.29
CA PRO A 94 29.64 25.15 14.40
C PRO A 94 30.03 25.51 12.95
N GLN A 95 29.01 25.48 12.07
CA GLN A 95 29.02 25.63 10.61
C GLN A 95 29.10 27.06 10.05
N HIS A 96 30.05 27.89 10.50
CA HIS A 96 30.36 29.13 9.77
C HIS A 96 31.83 29.07 9.38
N LEU A 97 32.14 28.59 8.15
CA LEU A 97 33.36 28.86 7.33
C LEU A 97 33.88 27.70 6.44
N ALA A 98 33.19 26.56 6.26
CA ALA A 98 33.67 25.53 5.33
C ALA A 98 32.80 25.41 4.07
N SER A 99 33.39 25.81 2.94
CA SER A 99 32.91 25.62 1.57
C SER A 99 33.26 24.21 1.05
N ASN A 100 32.29 23.56 0.37
CA ASN A 100 32.31 22.28 -0.39
C ASN A 100 31.71 21.05 0.33
N PRO A 101 31.30 20.04 -0.47
CA PRO A 101 30.10 19.97 -1.30
C PRO A 101 28.95 19.34 -0.51
N VAL A 102 27.71 19.54 -0.95
CA VAL A 102 26.50 19.03 -0.30
C VAL A 102 26.56 17.50 -0.20
N SER A 103 26.94 16.98 0.97
CA SER A 103 26.53 15.65 1.40
C SER A 103 25.05 15.78 1.75
N VAL A 104 24.20 15.28 0.86
CA VAL A 104 22.80 15.05 1.16
C VAL A 104 22.77 13.99 2.25
N GLN A 105 22.66 14.40 3.51
CA GLN A 105 22.20 13.49 4.55
C GLN A 105 20.76 13.11 4.18
N PRO A 106 20.44 11.82 4.02
CA PRO A 106 19.05 11.42 3.81
C PRO A 106 18.29 11.83 5.07
N SER A 107 17.37 12.78 4.90
CA SER A 107 16.39 13.06 5.93
C SER A 107 15.63 11.76 6.15
N SER A 108 15.73 11.18 7.34
CA SER A 108 14.92 10.04 7.77
C SER A 108 13.45 10.46 7.70
N GLY A 109 12.82 10.22 6.56
CA GLY A 109 11.46 10.62 6.27
C GLY A 109 10.54 10.03 7.33
N ILE A 110 9.73 10.89 7.95
CA ILE A 110 8.60 10.46 8.76
C ILE A 110 7.75 9.59 7.84
N SER A 111 7.69 8.29 8.10
CA SER A 111 6.83 7.35 7.38
C SER A 111 5.36 7.70 7.69
N SER A 112 4.81 8.70 7.01
CA SER A 112 3.40 9.07 7.12
C SER A 112 2.59 7.99 6.43
N TYR A 113 1.69 7.31 7.14
CA TYR A 113 0.80 6.35 6.50
C TYR A 113 -0.23 7.12 5.67
N ASN A 114 -0.13 7.03 4.33
CA ASN A 114 -1.13 7.63 3.45
C ASN A 114 -2.49 6.97 3.72
N GLN A 115 -3.42 7.74 4.29
CA GLN A 115 -4.78 7.29 4.54
C GLN A 115 -5.68 7.66 3.35
N PRO A 116 -6.53 6.73 2.86
CA PRO A 116 -7.53 7.09 1.86
C PRO A 116 -8.38 8.29 2.30
N LEU A 117 -8.58 9.24 1.38
CA LEU A 117 -9.35 10.46 1.62
C LEU A 117 -10.74 10.13 2.16
N GLU A 118 -11.13 10.84 3.21
CA GLU A 118 -12.41 10.59 3.85
C GLU A 118 -13.58 10.98 2.94
N ILE A 119 -14.59 10.11 2.87
CA ILE A 119 -15.84 10.38 2.14
C ILE A 119 -16.91 10.94 3.07
N SER A 120 -17.91 11.64 2.51
CA SER A 120 -19.05 12.14 3.27
C SER A 120 -19.87 11.00 3.91
N ASP A 121 -20.62 11.29 4.98
CA ASP A 121 -21.56 10.31 5.56
C ASP A 121 -22.65 9.89 4.58
N GLY A 122 -23.05 10.80 3.69
CA GLY A 122 -24.01 10.51 2.63
C GLY A 122 -23.48 9.45 1.67
N ASP A 123 -22.24 9.60 1.24
CA ASP A 123 -21.60 8.70 0.27
C ASP A 123 -21.25 7.35 0.90
N LEU A 124 -20.87 7.34 2.18
CA LEU A 124 -20.73 6.08 2.92
C LEU A 124 -22.07 5.33 2.97
N ARG A 125 -23.18 6.01 3.31
CA ARG A 125 -24.51 5.38 3.32
C ARG A 125 -24.91 4.86 1.94
N LYS A 126 -24.60 5.58 0.86
CA LYS A 126 -24.83 5.09 -0.52
C LYS A 126 -24.01 3.84 -0.81
N THR A 127 -22.72 3.85 -0.47
CA THR A 127 -21.80 2.72 -0.64
C THR A 127 -22.29 1.48 0.11
N VAL A 128 -22.72 1.65 1.37
CA VAL A 128 -23.24 0.55 2.20
C VAL A 128 -24.58 0.02 1.67
N ARG A 129 -25.43 0.88 1.10
CA ARG A 129 -26.70 0.49 0.47
C ARG A 129 -26.52 -0.24 -0.85
N SER A 130 -25.41 -0.03 -1.56
CA SER A 130 -25.14 -0.71 -2.84
C SER A 130 -24.51 -2.10 -2.66
N LEU A 131 -24.17 -2.50 -1.43
CA LEU A 131 -23.67 -3.85 -1.13
C LEU A 131 -24.74 -4.90 -1.40
N ASN A 132 -24.37 -6.00 -2.07
CA ASN A 132 -25.23 -7.18 -2.18
C ASN A 132 -25.30 -7.96 -0.84
N ASN A 133 -26.18 -8.95 -0.76
CA ASN A 133 -26.42 -9.71 0.49
C ASN A 133 -25.14 -10.36 1.07
N LYS A 134 -24.26 -10.91 0.22
CA LYS A 134 -23.03 -11.58 0.69
C LYS A 134 -21.96 -10.58 1.12
N GLN A 135 -21.81 -9.48 0.38
CA GLN A 135 -20.95 -8.36 0.77
C GLN A 135 -21.44 -7.74 2.08
N ARG A 136 -22.76 -7.57 2.22
CA ARG A 136 -23.41 -7.02 3.41
C ARG A 136 -23.20 -7.90 4.64
N TYR A 137 -23.28 -9.22 4.48
CA TYR A 137 -22.96 -10.15 5.57
C TYR A 137 -21.53 -9.97 6.08
N ALA A 138 -20.54 -9.95 5.18
CA ALA A 138 -19.14 -9.73 5.56
C ALA A 138 -18.93 -8.35 6.22
N TYR A 139 -19.58 -7.31 5.67
CA TYR A 139 -19.59 -5.96 6.25
C TYR A 139 -20.19 -5.94 7.67
N ASP A 140 -21.32 -6.60 7.89
CA ASP A 140 -22.02 -6.60 9.18
C ASP A 140 -21.24 -7.34 10.28
N VAL A 141 -20.41 -8.33 9.92
CA VAL A 141 -19.46 -8.97 10.86
C VAL A 141 -18.48 -7.92 11.40
N VAL A 142 -17.88 -7.12 10.52
CA VAL A 142 -16.94 -6.06 10.91
C VAL A 142 -17.66 -4.96 11.69
N LEU A 143 -18.83 -4.53 11.23
CA LEU A 143 -19.62 -3.50 11.91
C LEU A 143 -20.03 -3.93 13.33
N SER A 144 -20.43 -5.19 13.50
CA SER A 144 -20.78 -5.74 14.81
C SER A 144 -19.58 -5.77 15.74
N TRP A 145 -18.41 -6.17 15.22
CA TRP A 145 -17.16 -6.09 15.97
C TRP A 145 -16.81 -4.66 16.38
N CYS A 146 -16.89 -3.68 15.46
CA CYS A 146 -16.65 -2.26 15.77
C CYS A 146 -17.59 -1.76 16.88
N ARG A 147 -18.89 -2.07 16.78
CA ARG A 147 -19.89 -1.69 17.78
C ARG A 147 -19.59 -2.30 19.15
N ASN A 148 -19.25 -3.59 19.20
CA ASN A 148 -18.89 -4.26 20.44
C ASN A 148 -17.64 -3.65 21.07
N LYS A 149 -16.63 -3.30 20.25
CA LYS A 149 -15.41 -2.65 20.70
C LYS A 149 -15.71 -1.24 21.27
N MET A 150 -16.52 -0.45 20.58
CA MET A 150 -16.94 0.87 21.05
C MET A 150 -17.79 0.81 22.32
N ALA A 151 -18.73 -0.14 22.40
CA ALA A 151 -19.52 -0.35 23.60
C ALA A 151 -18.62 -0.70 24.78
N ASN A 152 -17.63 -1.57 24.57
CA ASN A 152 -16.67 -1.95 25.58
C ASN A 152 -15.83 -0.77 26.11
N LEU A 153 -15.32 0.08 25.21
CA LEU A 153 -14.57 1.29 25.56
C LEU A 153 -15.38 2.28 26.42
N ASN A 154 -16.70 2.31 26.23
CA ASN A 154 -17.60 3.20 26.96
C ASN A 154 -18.19 2.58 28.24
N THR A 155 -17.81 1.35 28.60
CA THR A 155 -18.32 0.67 29.79
C THR A 155 -17.38 0.82 30.99
N LEU A 156 -17.96 0.90 32.20
CA LEU A 156 -17.22 0.93 33.47
C LEU A 156 -16.54 -0.41 33.81
N LYS A 157 -16.92 -1.51 33.14
CA LYS A 157 -16.38 -2.85 33.32
C LYS A 157 -16.05 -3.47 31.94
N PRO A 158 -14.94 -3.05 31.32
CA PRO A 158 -14.56 -3.56 30.00
C PRO A 158 -14.21 -5.05 30.09
N SER A 159 -14.83 -5.85 29.23
CA SER A 159 -14.45 -7.24 28.93
C SER A 159 -13.52 -7.32 27.71
N LYS A 160 -12.74 -8.38 27.56
CA LYS A 160 -11.96 -8.58 26.32
C LYS A 160 -12.91 -8.73 25.13
N VAL A 161 -12.68 -7.96 24.06
CA VAL A 161 -13.35 -8.13 22.75
C VAL A 161 -12.34 -8.76 21.82
N ASP A 162 -12.62 -9.98 21.37
CA ASP A 162 -11.68 -10.74 20.54
C ASP A 162 -11.52 -10.12 19.14
N ALA A 163 -10.33 -10.30 18.59
CA ALA A 163 -10.03 -9.92 17.21
C ALA A 163 -10.80 -10.81 16.22
N ILE A 164 -11.21 -10.23 15.09
CA ILE A 164 -11.81 -10.99 13.99
C ILE A 164 -10.78 -11.27 12.91
N ASN A 165 -10.77 -12.51 12.42
CA ASN A 165 -9.94 -12.95 11.29
C ASN A 165 -10.88 -13.49 10.21
N VAL A 166 -11.03 -12.76 9.11
CA VAL A 166 -12.00 -13.10 8.05
C VAL A 166 -11.29 -13.14 6.70
N PHE A 167 -11.47 -14.24 5.99
CA PHE A 167 -11.08 -14.37 4.59
C PHE A 167 -12.30 -14.16 3.70
N VAL A 168 -12.31 -13.07 2.94
CA VAL A 168 -13.35 -12.76 1.97
C VAL A 168 -12.89 -13.17 0.58
N THR A 169 -13.50 -14.21 0.03
CA THR A 169 -13.19 -14.69 -1.31
C THR A 169 -14.30 -14.40 -2.30
N GLY A 170 -14.00 -14.46 -3.59
CA GLY A 170 -14.97 -14.29 -4.67
C GLY A 170 -14.27 -14.05 -6.00
N GLY A 171 -14.93 -14.47 -7.08
CA GLY A 171 -14.41 -14.37 -8.44
C GLY A 171 -14.04 -12.94 -8.86
N GLY A 172 -13.32 -12.83 -9.97
CA GLY A 172 -13.04 -11.54 -10.62
C GLY A 172 -14.33 -10.74 -10.82
N GLY A 173 -14.35 -9.49 -10.34
CA GLY A 173 -15.54 -8.64 -10.45
C GLY A 173 -16.63 -8.85 -9.38
N ALA A 174 -16.43 -9.70 -8.35
CA ALA A 174 -17.39 -9.85 -7.24
C ALA A 174 -17.52 -8.63 -6.30
N GLY A 175 -16.77 -7.55 -6.54
CA GLY A 175 -16.83 -6.31 -5.78
C GLY A 175 -16.07 -6.33 -4.45
N LYS A 176 -14.96 -7.09 -4.36
CA LYS A 176 -14.08 -7.15 -3.18
C LYS A 176 -13.57 -5.77 -2.77
N SER A 177 -12.97 -5.02 -3.71
CA SER A 177 -12.43 -3.67 -3.45
C SER A 177 -13.52 -2.67 -3.04
N HIS A 178 -14.74 -2.80 -3.58
CA HIS A 178 -15.89 -1.99 -3.14
C HIS A 178 -16.26 -2.25 -1.68
N LEU A 179 -16.21 -3.53 -1.26
CA LEU A 179 -16.42 -3.92 0.13
C LEU A 179 -15.29 -3.42 1.05
N ILE A 180 -14.02 -3.50 0.61
CA ILE A 180 -12.87 -2.94 1.34
C ILE A 180 -13.09 -1.45 1.60
N LYS A 181 -13.48 -0.67 0.59
CA LYS A 181 -13.78 0.77 0.72
C LYS A 181 -14.88 1.03 1.75
N ALA A 182 -15.98 0.26 1.70
CA ALA A 182 -17.08 0.40 2.65
C ALA A 182 -16.65 0.12 4.10
N ILE A 183 -15.85 -0.93 4.29
CA ILE A 183 -15.32 -1.33 5.59
C ILE A 183 -14.36 -0.27 6.13
N TYR A 184 -13.37 0.15 5.33
CA TYR A 184 -12.38 1.16 5.70
C TYR A 184 -13.06 2.41 6.29
N HIS A 185 -13.94 3.05 5.51
CA HIS A 185 -14.59 4.28 5.97
C HIS A 185 -15.51 4.07 7.17
N THR A 186 -16.17 2.92 7.26
CA THR A 186 -17.01 2.60 8.42
C THR A 186 -16.17 2.48 9.69
N VAL A 187 -15.05 1.77 9.62
CA VAL A 187 -14.16 1.52 10.74
C VAL A 187 -13.51 2.83 11.19
N THR A 188 -12.93 3.60 10.26
CA THR A 188 -12.29 4.90 10.53
C THR A 188 -13.27 5.87 11.20
N LYS A 189 -14.50 5.98 10.68
CA LYS A 189 -15.52 6.85 11.30
C LYS A 189 -16.03 6.37 12.65
N THR A 190 -16.19 5.05 12.81
CA THR A 190 -16.66 4.49 14.08
C THR A 190 -15.66 4.77 15.20
N PHE A 191 -14.37 4.60 14.91
CA PHE A 191 -13.31 4.75 15.88
C PHE A 191 -12.94 6.21 16.15
N ARG A 192 -13.13 7.15 15.22
CA ARG A 192 -12.94 8.59 15.48
C ARG A 192 -13.65 9.12 16.74
N HIS A 193 -14.79 8.54 17.11
CA HIS A 193 -15.55 8.94 18.29
C HIS A 193 -15.02 8.38 19.62
N ALA A 194 -13.99 7.53 19.60
CA ALA A 194 -13.31 7.06 20.80
C ALA A 194 -12.16 8.01 21.18
N PRO A 195 -11.66 7.96 22.43
CA PRO A 195 -10.53 8.76 22.88
C PRO A 195 -9.24 8.24 22.24
N MET A 196 -8.98 8.64 20.99
CA MET A 196 -7.82 8.23 20.20
C MET A 196 -7.22 9.42 19.45
N ASN A 197 -5.98 9.26 19.01
CA ASN A 197 -5.34 10.23 18.13
C ASN A 197 -5.94 10.12 16.71
N PRO A 198 -6.68 11.12 16.21
CA PRO A 198 -7.31 11.05 14.88
C PRO A 198 -6.30 11.08 13.73
N GLU A 199 -5.07 11.53 13.97
CA GLU A 199 -3.99 11.57 12.98
C GLU A 199 -3.37 10.18 12.75
N LEU A 200 -3.61 9.23 13.67
CA LEU A 200 -3.06 7.88 13.58
C LEU A 200 -4.06 6.92 12.91
N PRO A 201 -3.58 5.98 12.08
CA PRO A 201 -4.44 5.07 11.33
C PRO A 201 -5.10 4.04 12.26
N SER A 202 -6.43 3.98 12.21
CA SER A 202 -7.20 2.88 12.82
C SER A 202 -7.29 1.65 11.92
N VAL A 203 -7.09 1.83 10.61
CA VAL A 203 -7.09 0.79 9.58
C VAL A 203 -5.82 0.90 8.74
N LEU A 204 -5.14 -0.22 8.52
CA LEU A 204 -4.02 -0.34 7.60
C LEU A 204 -4.44 -1.17 6.38
N LEU A 205 -4.34 -0.58 5.19
CA LEU A 205 -4.64 -1.24 3.91
C LEU A 205 -3.34 -1.69 3.25
N MET A 206 -3.26 -2.97 2.89
CA MET A 206 -2.08 -3.58 2.31
C MET A 206 -2.42 -4.46 1.11
N ALA A 207 -1.46 -4.66 0.20
CA ALA A 207 -1.52 -5.66 -0.86
C ALA A 207 -0.10 -6.18 -1.18
N PRO A 208 0.06 -7.35 -1.82
CA PRO A 208 1.39 -7.89 -2.14
C PRO A 208 2.09 -7.17 -3.30
N THR A 209 1.36 -6.47 -4.17
CA THR A 209 1.92 -5.74 -5.33
C THR A 209 1.58 -4.25 -5.27
N GLY A 210 2.43 -3.41 -5.86
CA GLY A 210 2.23 -1.95 -5.89
C GLY A 210 0.91 -1.54 -6.57
N VAL A 211 0.61 -2.15 -7.73
CA VAL A 211 -0.64 -1.89 -8.47
C VAL A 211 -1.87 -2.27 -7.64
N ALA A 212 -1.85 -3.42 -6.95
CA ALA A 212 -2.96 -3.82 -6.07
C ALA A 212 -3.09 -2.89 -4.85
N ALA A 213 -1.96 -2.43 -4.30
CA ALA A 213 -1.96 -1.49 -3.18
C ALA A 213 -2.58 -0.15 -3.58
N ILE A 214 -2.21 0.40 -4.74
CA ILE A 214 -2.79 1.65 -5.27
C ILE A 214 -4.30 1.52 -5.47
N ASN A 215 -4.78 0.37 -5.99
CA ASN A 215 -6.21 0.13 -6.22
C ASN A 215 -7.09 0.23 -4.96
N ILE A 216 -6.52 0.00 -3.79
CA ILE A 216 -7.20 0.14 -2.49
C ILE A 216 -6.72 1.36 -1.70
N ASN A 217 -5.92 2.24 -2.31
CA ASN A 217 -5.24 3.37 -1.64
C ASN A 217 -4.45 2.93 -0.40
N GLY A 218 -3.79 1.77 -0.49
CA GLY A 218 -2.95 1.18 0.55
C GLY A 218 -1.47 1.17 0.17
N ARG A 219 -0.71 0.31 0.85
CA ARG A 219 0.73 0.11 0.61
C ARG A 219 1.06 -1.35 0.33
N THR A 220 2.26 -1.61 -0.17
CA THR A 220 2.70 -3.01 -0.24
C THR A 220 2.87 -3.56 1.18
N VAL A 221 2.66 -4.87 1.37
CA VAL A 221 2.88 -5.55 2.66
C VAL A 221 4.30 -5.29 3.19
N ASN A 222 5.29 -5.34 2.31
CA ASN A 222 6.70 -5.10 2.62
C ASN A 222 6.94 -3.70 3.17
N THR A 223 6.48 -2.67 2.44
CA THR A 223 6.57 -1.26 2.84
C THR A 223 5.82 -0.99 4.15
N ALA A 224 4.56 -1.45 4.25
CA ALA A 224 3.68 -1.13 5.37
C ALA A 224 4.18 -1.68 6.72
N LEU A 225 4.84 -2.84 6.69
CA LEU A 225 5.32 -3.54 7.87
C LEU A 225 6.84 -3.60 7.97
N ALA A 226 7.60 -2.88 7.13
CA ALA A 226 9.05 -2.94 7.15
C ALA A 226 9.59 -4.39 7.00
N ILE A 227 9.01 -5.17 6.10
CA ILE A 227 9.43 -6.56 5.82
C ILE A 227 10.36 -6.55 4.59
N PRO A 228 11.64 -6.90 4.73
CA PRO A 228 12.57 -6.98 3.61
C PRO A 228 12.08 -7.96 2.53
N ARG A 229 12.41 -7.69 1.25
CA ARG A 229 12.03 -8.57 0.13
C ARG A 229 12.65 -9.98 0.26
N GLU A 230 13.91 -10.03 0.66
CA GLU A 230 14.64 -11.27 0.87
C GLU A 230 14.63 -11.63 2.35
N CYS A 231 13.54 -12.24 2.78
CA CYS A 231 13.48 -12.91 4.08
C CYS A 231 13.53 -14.42 3.83
N GLY A 232 14.46 -15.10 4.50
CA GLY A 232 14.42 -16.55 4.61
C GLY A 232 13.19 -17.01 5.42
N ASN A 233 13.34 -18.10 6.15
CA ASN A 233 12.22 -18.63 6.94
C ASN A 233 11.78 -17.69 8.08
N ASN A 234 12.68 -16.84 8.57
CA ASN A 234 12.40 -15.88 9.64
C ASN A 234 12.63 -14.45 9.14
N VAL A 235 11.79 -13.54 9.63
CA VAL A 235 11.99 -12.12 9.41
C VAL A 235 13.14 -11.62 10.29
N PRO A 236 14.13 -10.88 9.76
CA PRO A 236 15.18 -10.29 10.56
C PRO A 236 14.61 -9.24 11.52
N ALA A 237 15.16 -9.14 12.72
CA ALA A 237 14.72 -8.19 13.73
C ALA A 237 14.92 -6.75 13.23
N MET A 238 13.99 -5.87 13.57
CA MET A 238 14.12 -4.43 13.34
C MET A 238 15.00 -3.80 14.41
N SER A 239 15.69 -2.72 14.03
CA SER A 239 16.33 -1.83 14.98
C SER A 239 15.32 -1.26 16.00
N ASP A 240 15.79 -1.01 17.21
CA ASP A 240 14.97 -0.50 18.32
C ASP A 240 14.29 0.83 17.97
N GLN A 241 15.00 1.70 17.23
CA GLN A 241 14.48 2.97 16.73
C GLN A 241 13.31 2.75 15.78
N ARG A 242 13.49 1.92 14.75
CA ARG A 242 12.45 1.66 13.73
C ARG A 242 11.24 0.97 14.33
N ARG A 243 11.46 -0.02 15.22
CA ARG A 243 10.40 -0.69 15.97
C ARG A 243 9.57 0.29 16.80
N THR A 244 10.23 1.24 17.46
CA THR A 244 9.56 2.28 18.26
C THR A 244 8.78 3.24 17.37
N GLN A 245 9.36 3.69 16.25
CA GLN A 245 8.69 4.54 15.26
C GLN A 245 7.40 3.87 14.74
N MET A 246 7.48 2.61 14.34
CA MET A 246 6.33 1.83 13.88
C MET A 246 5.26 1.64 14.95
N ARG A 247 5.67 1.38 16.20
CA ARG A 247 4.73 1.25 17.31
C ARG A 247 3.96 2.53 17.56
N LEU A 248 4.62 3.68 17.48
CA LEU A 248 3.99 4.99 17.66
C LEU A 248 3.08 5.34 16.49
N SER A 249 3.53 5.12 15.26
CA SER A 249 2.76 5.43 14.05
C SER A 249 1.55 4.51 13.85
N LEU A 250 1.59 3.29 14.38
CA LEU A 250 0.49 2.33 14.36
C LEU A 250 -0.21 2.17 15.71
N ALA A 251 -0.03 3.11 16.66
CA ALA A 251 -0.57 2.97 18.02
C ALA A 251 -2.10 2.83 18.06
N GLU A 252 -2.81 3.44 17.10
CA GLU A 252 -4.27 3.36 17.00
C GLU A 252 -4.79 2.24 16.10
N LEU A 253 -3.89 1.44 15.52
CA LEU A 253 -4.24 0.39 14.57
C LEU A 253 -5.14 -0.66 15.22
N LYS A 254 -6.36 -0.83 14.69
CA LYS A 254 -7.33 -1.81 15.16
C LYS A 254 -7.62 -2.90 14.13
N LEU A 255 -7.47 -2.58 12.84
CA LEU A 255 -7.80 -3.45 11.73
C LEU A 255 -6.74 -3.40 10.62
N ILE A 256 -6.34 -4.57 10.13
CA ILE A 256 -5.50 -4.72 8.94
C ILE A 256 -6.35 -5.33 7.83
N THR A 257 -6.26 -4.77 6.63
CA THR A 257 -6.85 -5.36 5.42
C THR A 257 -5.76 -5.69 4.42
N ILE A 258 -5.73 -6.93 3.92
CA ILE A 258 -4.80 -7.39 2.88
C ILE A 258 -5.61 -7.77 1.65
N ASP A 259 -5.47 -7.05 0.54
CA ASP A 259 -6.04 -7.44 -0.75
C ASP A 259 -5.08 -8.35 -1.52
N GLU A 260 -5.62 -9.09 -2.49
CA GLU A 260 -4.89 -10.09 -3.29
C GLU A 260 -4.09 -11.13 -2.48
N ILE A 261 -4.71 -11.69 -1.43
CA ILE A 261 -4.12 -12.73 -0.56
C ILE A 261 -3.65 -13.98 -1.32
N SER A 262 -4.11 -14.21 -2.56
CA SER A 262 -3.66 -15.32 -3.40
C SER A 262 -2.19 -15.21 -3.80
N MET A 263 -1.65 -14.00 -3.88
CA MET A 263 -0.24 -13.75 -4.18
C MET A 263 0.64 -13.69 -2.91
N VAL A 264 0.04 -13.71 -1.72
CA VAL A 264 0.79 -13.80 -0.47
C VAL A 264 1.20 -15.25 -0.24
N SER A 265 2.47 -15.48 0.05
CA SER A 265 2.98 -16.82 0.35
C SER A 265 2.66 -17.26 1.77
N ASN A 266 2.79 -18.56 2.03
CA ASN A 266 2.77 -19.14 3.38
C ASN A 266 3.70 -18.38 4.33
N MET A 267 4.97 -18.21 3.91
CA MET A 267 5.96 -17.47 4.69
C MET A 267 5.58 -15.99 4.81
N GLY A 268 5.05 -15.37 3.76
CA GLY A 268 4.63 -13.97 3.80
C GLY A 268 3.58 -13.69 4.88
N LEU A 269 2.59 -14.58 5.05
CA LEU A 269 1.60 -14.43 6.12
C LEU A 269 2.22 -14.66 7.51
N LEU A 270 3.16 -15.59 7.63
CA LEU A 270 3.93 -15.79 8.86
C LEU A 270 4.79 -14.57 9.20
N HIS A 271 5.41 -13.96 8.20
CA HIS A 271 6.23 -12.75 8.33
C HIS A 271 5.40 -11.57 8.81
N ILE A 272 4.20 -11.37 8.24
CA ILE A 272 3.21 -10.40 8.74
C ILE A 272 2.92 -10.65 10.23
N HIS A 273 2.64 -11.90 10.60
CA HIS A 273 2.35 -12.27 11.98
C HIS A 273 3.52 -11.98 12.94
N GLN A 274 4.73 -12.40 12.57
CA GLN A 274 5.96 -12.18 13.36
C GLN A 274 6.22 -10.70 13.54
N ARG A 275 6.12 -9.91 12.47
CA ARG A 275 6.40 -8.48 12.47
C ARG A 275 5.40 -7.68 13.31
N LEU A 276 4.11 -8.01 13.26
CA LEU A 276 3.12 -7.41 14.15
C LEU A 276 3.42 -7.68 15.62
N LYS A 277 3.82 -8.92 15.96
CA LYS A 277 4.20 -9.25 17.33
C LYS A 277 5.45 -8.53 17.80
N GLU A 278 6.42 -8.34 16.92
CA GLU A 278 7.62 -7.55 17.22
C GLU A 278 7.28 -6.07 17.47
N ILE A 279 6.41 -5.47 16.64
CA ILE A 279 5.99 -4.07 16.80
C ILE A 279 5.25 -3.87 18.13
N PHE A 280 4.23 -4.69 18.40
CA PHE A 280 3.31 -4.48 19.52
C PHE A 280 3.68 -5.20 20.81
N VAL A 281 4.68 -6.09 20.80
CA VAL A 281 5.19 -6.85 21.96
C VAL A 281 4.06 -7.56 22.71
N THR A 282 3.50 -8.57 22.07
CA THR A 282 2.34 -9.33 22.60
C THR A 282 2.67 -10.79 22.88
N PRO A 283 1.93 -11.46 23.79
CA PRO A 283 2.14 -12.87 24.10
C PRO A 283 1.98 -13.78 22.88
N ASN A 284 2.64 -14.94 22.89
CA ASN A 284 2.56 -15.90 21.79
C ASN A 284 1.15 -16.42 21.49
N SER A 285 0.25 -16.39 22.48
CA SER A 285 -1.16 -16.77 22.31
C SER A 285 -1.97 -15.77 21.49
N GLU A 286 -1.49 -14.54 21.31
CA GLU A 286 -2.21 -13.50 20.57
C GLU A 286 -1.77 -13.44 19.12
N LEU A 287 -2.54 -14.12 18.26
CA LEU A 287 -2.31 -14.06 16.83
C LEU A 287 -2.47 -12.63 16.31
N PHE A 288 -1.54 -12.23 15.44
CA PHE A 288 -1.48 -10.89 14.85
C PHE A 288 -1.46 -9.77 15.89
N ALA A 289 -0.85 -10.03 17.05
CA ALA A 289 -0.81 -9.10 18.18
C ALA A 289 -2.19 -8.61 18.65
N GLY A 290 -3.23 -9.44 18.49
CA GLY A 290 -4.60 -9.09 18.85
C GLY A 290 -5.27 -8.09 17.89
N ILE A 291 -4.64 -7.77 16.76
CA ILE A 291 -5.20 -6.92 15.71
C ILE A 291 -6.13 -7.76 14.84
N SER A 292 -7.28 -7.19 14.46
CA SER A 292 -8.21 -7.85 13.55
C SER A 292 -7.67 -7.84 12.13
N VAL A 293 -7.76 -8.96 11.43
CA VAL A 293 -7.21 -9.11 10.07
C VAL A 293 -8.30 -9.53 9.10
N LEU A 294 -8.49 -8.75 8.06
CA LEU A 294 -9.34 -9.08 6.92
C LEU A 294 -8.45 -9.35 5.71
N VAL A 295 -8.61 -10.50 5.09
CA VAL A 295 -7.88 -10.84 3.87
C VAL A 295 -8.86 -11.04 2.73
N PHE A 296 -8.56 -10.45 1.58
CA PHE A 296 -9.38 -10.47 0.37
C PHE A 296 -8.58 -11.10 -0.76
N GLY A 297 -9.24 -11.88 -1.61
CA GLY A 297 -8.59 -12.42 -2.81
C GLY A 297 -9.31 -13.65 -3.35
N ASP A 298 -8.72 -14.24 -4.38
CA ASP A 298 -9.27 -15.42 -5.05
C ASP A 298 -8.13 -16.39 -5.39
N PHE A 299 -8.09 -17.55 -4.73
CA PHE A 299 -7.03 -18.53 -4.95
C PHE A 299 -7.10 -19.24 -6.31
N PHE A 300 -8.14 -18.98 -7.11
CA PHE A 300 -8.18 -19.36 -8.52
C PHE A 300 -7.43 -18.36 -9.43
N GLN A 301 -6.91 -17.26 -8.88
CA GLN A 301 -6.03 -16.32 -9.58
C GLN A 301 -4.55 -16.70 -9.40
N LEU A 302 -3.66 -15.75 -9.70
CA LEU A 302 -2.21 -15.97 -9.65
C LEU A 302 -1.76 -16.38 -8.21
N PRO A 303 -1.01 -17.49 -8.09
CA PRO A 303 -0.39 -17.91 -6.84
C PRO A 303 0.85 -17.03 -6.51
N PRO A 304 1.43 -17.16 -5.31
CA PRO A 304 2.71 -16.51 -5.03
C PRO A 304 3.82 -17.03 -5.95
N ILE A 305 4.73 -16.15 -6.36
CA ILE A 305 5.84 -16.49 -7.26
C ILE A 305 6.83 -17.42 -6.53
N ARG A 306 7.11 -18.58 -7.12
CA ARG A 306 8.11 -19.57 -6.63
C ARG A 306 7.97 -19.91 -5.13
N SER A 307 6.76 -19.83 -4.58
CA SER A 307 6.52 -20.07 -3.16
C SER A 307 5.22 -20.83 -2.93
N ALA A 308 5.04 -21.35 -1.71
CA ALA A 308 3.83 -22.06 -1.32
C ALA A 308 2.70 -21.07 -0.99
N THR A 309 1.46 -21.44 -1.31
CA THR A 309 0.27 -20.64 -0.97
C THR A 309 0.06 -20.52 0.54
N THR A 310 -0.63 -19.47 0.98
CA THR A 310 -0.96 -19.24 2.42
C THR A 310 -1.59 -20.43 3.13
N PHE A 311 -2.39 -21.23 2.41
CA PHE A 311 -3.10 -22.40 2.95
C PHE A 311 -2.32 -23.71 2.84
N SER A 312 -1.11 -23.69 2.26
CA SER A 312 -0.26 -24.89 2.18
C SER A 312 0.11 -25.40 3.58
N ASN A 313 0.34 -26.70 3.71
CA ASN A 313 0.74 -27.29 4.98
C ASN A 313 2.08 -26.72 5.43
N TYR A 314 2.07 -26.03 6.57
CA TYR A 314 3.28 -25.58 7.23
C TYR A 314 3.82 -26.70 8.12
N LYS A 315 4.95 -27.29 7.73
CA LYS A 315 5.68 -28.23 8.58
C LYS A 315 6.80 -27.47 9.26
N ASN A 316 6.70 -27.29 10.57
CA ASN A 316 7.80 -26.78 11.37
C ASN A 316 8.18 -27.85 12.39
N ASP A 317 9.17 -28.66 12.06
CA ASP A 317 9.61 -29.79 12.87
C ASP A 317 10.25 -29.36 14.21
N THR A 318 10.53 -28.05 14.38
CA THR A 318 11.28 -27.52 15.54
C THR A 318 10.46 -26.67 16.48
N SER A 319 9.25 -26.24 16.09
CA SER A 319 8.38 -25.46 16.98
C SER A 319 6.92 -25.76 16.68
N ASN A 320 6.15 -26.12 17.71
CA ASN A 320 4.70 -26.34 17.65
C ASN A 320 3.89 -25.05 17.32
N LEU A 321 4.40 -24.18 16.45
CA LEU A 321 3.69 -23.01 15.96
C LEU A 321 2.68 -23.45 14.90
N HIS A 322 1.39 -23.31 15.24
CA HIS A 322 0.33 -23.39 14.25
C HIS A 322 0.39 -22.18 13.31
N HIS A 323 0.33 -22.45 12.00
CA HIS A 323 0.34 -21.40 10.99
C HIS A 323 -0.90 -20.48 11.15
N PRO A 324 -0.74 -19.15 11.06
CA PRO A 324 -1.82 -18.20 11.33
C PRO A 324 -3.01 -18.30 10.35
N TRP A 325 -2.85 -18.99 9.22
CA TRP A 325 -3.96 -19.20 8.27
C TRP A 325 -5.19 -19.90 8.90
N HIS A 326 -4.99 -20.79 9.88
CA HIS A 326 -6.08 -21.62 10.43
C HIS A 326 -7.16 -20.85 11.20
N VAL A 327 -6.91 -19.59 11.59
CA VAL A 327 -7.91 -18.79 12.32
C VAL A 327 -8.86 -17.99 11.44
N PHE A 328 -8.61 -17.94 10.13
CA PHE A 328 -9.47 -17.20 9.21
C PHE A 328 -10.79 -17.92 8.99
N LYS A 329 -11.90 -17.19 9.20
CA LYS A 329 -13.24 -17.64 8.83
C LYS A 329 -13.55 -17.18 7.41
N MET A 330 -13.98 -18.10 6.55
CA MET A 330 -14.24 -17.81 5.14
C MET A 330 -15.63 -17.18 4.93
N ALA A 331 -15.71 -16.15 4.09
CA ALA A 331 -16.93 -15.58 3.54
C ALA A 331 -16.80 -15.48 2.01
N GLU A 332 -17.67 -16.16 1.27
CA GLU A 332 -17.64 -16.18 -0.19
C GLU A 332 -18.65 -15.21 -0.82
N LEU A 333 -18.16 -14.36 -1.72
CA LEU A 333 -18.94 -13.48 -2.58
C LEU A 333 -19.24 -14.21 -3.90
N THR A 334 -20.49 -14.64 -4.05
CA THR A 334 -20.92 -15.47 -5.18
C THR A 334 -21.46 -14.68 -6.37
N GLN A 335 -21.79 -13.40 -6.18
CA GLN A 335 -22.39 -12.56 -7.22
C GLN A 335 -21.32 -11.72 -7.92
N ILE A 336 -21.15 -11.92 -9.22
CA ILE A 336 -20.30 -11.07 -10.06
C ILE A 336 -21.01 -9.74 -10.31
N MET A 337 -20.31 -8.65 -10.01
CA MET A 337 -20.86 -7.29 -10.03
C MET A 337 -20.36 -6.44 -11.21
N ARG A 338 -19.25 -6.84 -11.85
CA ARG A 338 -18.62 -6.08 -12.95
C ARG A 338 -19.30 -6.34 -14.31
N GLN A 339 -19.66 -7.59 -14.62
CA GLN A 339 -20.30 -7.99 -15.89
C GLN A 339 -21.80 -8.32 -15.72
N LYS A 340 -22.53 -7.59 -14.87
CA LYS A 340 -23.93 -7.93 -14.53
C LYS A 340 -24.87 -8.02 -15.74
N ASP A 341 -24.60 -7.24 -16.77
CA ASP A 341 -25.45 -7.15 -17.97
C ASP A 341 -25.13 -8.23 -19.01
N ASP A 342 -24.05 -8.99 -18.83
CA ASP A 342 -23.67 -10.11 -19.70
C ASP A 342 -23.57 -11.42 -18.90
N LEU A 343 -24.72 -12.09 -18.77
CA LEU A 343 -24.83 -13.36 -18.07
C LEU A 343 -24.03 -14.47 -18.77
N ALA A 344 -24.01 -14.49 -20.10
CA ALA A 344 -23.32 -15.54 -20.86
C ALA A 344 -21.80 -15.46 -20.62
N PHE A 345 -21.24 -14.26 -20.70
CA PHE A 345 -19.83 -14.02 -20.41
C PHE A 345 -19.49 -14.28 -18.93
N THR A 346 -20.35 -13.86 -18.01
CA THR A 346 -20.17 -14.16 -16.58
C THR A 346 -20.10 -15.65 -16.30
N GLN A 347 -20.98 -16.45 -16.92
CA GLN A 347 -21.00 -17.89 -16.75
C GLN A 347 -19.76 -18.55 -17.38
N LEU A 348 -19.33 -18.09 -18.54
CA LEU A 348 -18.09 -18.52 -19.19
C LEU A 348 -16.89 -18.28 -18.27
N LEU A 349 -16.72 -17.08 -17.72
CA LEU A 349 -15.62 -16.75 -16.80
C LEU A 349 -15.64 -17.62 -15.53
N ASN A 350 -16.82 -17.88 -14.97
CA ASN A 350 -16.95 -18.74 -13.80
C ASN A 350 -16.52 -20.19 -14.10
N ARG A 351 -16.82 -20.71 -15.29
CA ARG A 351 -16.38 -22.04 -15.72
C ARG A 351 -14.87 -22.07 -15.99
N VAL A 352 -14.31 -21.04 -16.62
CA VAL A 352 -12.86 -20.92 -16.83
C VAL A 352 -12.12 -20.88 -15.50
N ARG A 353 -12.62 -20.10 -14.53
CA ARG A 353 -12.06 -19.99 -13.16
C ARG A 353 -11.85 -21.35 -12.49
N THR A 354 -12.77 -22.30 -12.68
CA THR A 354 -12.72 -23.64 -12.07
C THR A 354 -12.23 -24.72 -13.03
N ALA A 355 -11.67 -24.34 -14.19
CA ALA A 355 -11.23 -25.26 -15.25
C ALA A 355 -12.34 -26.22 -15.73
N SER A 356 -13.61 -25.78 -15.69
CA SER A 356 -14.79 -26.53 -16.13
C SER A 356 -15.43 -25.90 -17.37
N HIS A 357 -14.62 -25.29 -18.23
CA HIS A 357 -15.08 -24.68 -19.48
C HIS A 357 -15.50 -25.76 -20.48
N THR A 358 -16.45 -25.40 -21.34
CA THR A 358 -17.03 -26.25 -22.39
C THR A 358 -16.40 -25.93 -23.74
N ASP A 359 -16.61 -26.80 -24.74
CA ASP A 359 -16.18 -26.51 -26.11
C ASP A 359 -16.85 -25.25 -26.68
N ASP A 360 -18.08 -24.95 -26.24
CA ASP A 360 -18.79 -23.72 -26.60
C ASP A 360 -18.10 -22.48 -26.01
N ASP A 361 -17.58 -22.57 -24.78
CA ASP A 361 -16.81 -21.49 -24.16
C ASP A 361 -15.52 -21.22 -24.94
N ILE A 362 -14.81 -22.28 -25.32
CA ILE A 362 -13.58 -22.18 -26.13
C ILE A 362 -13.90 -21.53 -27.48
N ARG A 363 -14.93 -22.01 -28.18
CA ARG A 363 -15.39 -21.42 -29.45
C ARG A 363 -15.77 -19.95 -29.28
N CYS A 364 -16.45 -19.60 -28.19
CA CYS A 364 -16.81 -18.24 -27.88
C CYS A 364 -15.55 -17.35 -27.71
N ILE A 365 -14.55 -17.79 -26.95
CA ILE A 365 -13.29 -17.03 -26.80
C ILE A 365 -12.56 -16.92 -28.15
N GLN A 366 -12.43 -18.00 -28.91
CA GLN A 366 -11.74 -18.02 -30.21
C GLN A 366 -12.43 -17.13 -31.25
N SER A 367 -13.75 -16.96 -31.17
CA SER A 367 -14.49 -16.03 -32.04
C SER A 367 -14.11 -14.56 -31.84
N ARG A 368 -13.37 -14.24 -30.76
CA ARG A 368 -12.86 -12.90 -30.44
C ARG A 368 -11.38 -12.73 -30.77
N THR A 369 -10.73 -13.74 -31.36
CA THR A 369 -9.35 -13.62 -31.82
C THR A 369 -9.28 -12.61 -32.96
N ILE A 370 -8.47 -11.58 -32.76
CA ILE A 370 -8.11 -10.56 -33.74
C ILE A 370 -6.59 -10.49 -33.81
N THR A 371 -6.09 -10.03 -34.95
CA THR A 371 -4.67 -9.90 -35.26
C THR A 371 -4.35 -8.43 -35.53
N PRO A 372 -3.08 -8.01 -35.38
CA PRO A 372 -2.67 -6.65 -35.73
C PRO A 372 -2.91 -6.26 -37.19
N ALA A 373 -3.17 -7.24 -38.07
CA ALA A 373 -3.49 -7.01 -39.48
C ALA A 373 -4.98 -6.68 -39.72
N ASP A 374 -5.85 -6.88 -38.73
CA ASP A 374 -7.28 -6.60 -38.85
C ASP A 374 -7.57 -5.09 -38.76
N GLU A 375 -8.47 -4.58 -39.60
CA GLU A 375 -8.84 -3.14 -39.63
C GLU A 375 -9.36 -2.62 -38.27
N ASN A 376 -9.98 -3.50 -37.48
CA ASN A 376 -10.57 -3.16 -36.18
C ASN A 376 -9.67 -3.51 -35.00
N TYR A 377 -8.37 -3.73 -35.22
CA TYR A 377 -7.44 -4.03 -34.14
C TYR A 377 -7.32 -2.82 -33.19
N PRO A 378 -7.57 -2.97 -31.88
CA PRO A 378 -7.58 -1.87 -30.94
C PRO A 378 -6.15 -1.54 -30.48
N SER A 379 -5.33 -0.97 -31.36
CA SER A 379 -3.92 -0.64 -31.10
C SER A 379 -3.71 0.31 -29.91
N ASP A 380 -4.68 1.18 -29.63
CA ASP A 380 -4.66 2.13 -28.52
C ASP A 380 -5.18 1.54 -27.20
N ALA A 381 -5.68 0.30 -27.19
CA ALA A 381 -6.14 -0.35 -25.97
C ALA A 381 -4.98 -0.89 -25.12
N LEU A 382 -5.26 -1.21 -23.86
CA LEU A 382 -4.33 -1.92 -22.99
C LEU A 382 -4.09 -3.34 -23.52
N HIS A 383 -2.83 -3.68 -23.75
CA HIS A 383 -2.40 -5.02 -24.13
C HIS A 383 -1.83 -5.76 -22.92
N ILE A 384 -2.30 -6.99 -22.68
CA ILE A 384 -1.88 -7.82 -21.54
C ILE A 384 -1.16 -9.04 -22.10
N PHE A 385 0.07 -9.26 -21.64
CA PHE A 385 0.92 -10.39 -22.05
C PHE A 385 1.26 -11.26 -20.84
N ALA A 386 1.70 -12.49 -21.10
CA ALA A 386 2.10 -13.43 -20.05
C ALA A 386 3.52 -13.19 -19.52
N GLU A 387 4.41 -12.64 -20.36
CA GLU A 387 5.84 -12.46 -20.09
C GLU A 387 6.26 -11.02 -20.32
N ASN A 388 7.34 -10.57 -19.67
CA ASN A 388 7.81 -9.18 -19.81
C ASN A 388 8.43 -8.89 -21.17
N ALA A 389 9.16 -9.83 -21.77
CA ALA A 389 9.81 -9.61 -23.07
C ALA A 389 8.84 -9.11 -24.17
N PRO A 390 7.67 -9.73 -24.41
CA PRO A 390 6.70 -9.19 -25.37
C PRO A 390 6.00 -7.90 -24.90
N VAL A 391 5.93 -7.63 -23.60
CA VAL A 391 5.47 -6.32 -23.08
C VAL A 391 6.45 -5.23 -23.50
N ASP A 392 7.75 -5.48 -23.31
CA ASP A 392 8.81 -4.53 -23.60
C ASP A 392 8.90 -4.28 -25.11
N GLU A 393 8.86 -5.33 -25.93
CA GLU A 393 8.82 -5.24 -27.40
C GLU A 393 7.64 -4.38 -27.86
N TYR A 394 6.42 -4.71 -27.42
CA TYR A 394 5.22 -3.96 -27.81
C TYR A 394 5.27 -2.49 -27.34
N ASN A 395 5.75 -2.23 -26.12
CA ASN A 395 5.84 -0.88 -25.58
C ASN A 395 6.89 -0.04 -26.31
N ILE A 396 8.03 -0.63 -26.69
CA ILE A 396 9.07 0.04 -27.48
C ILE A 396 8.51 0.40 -28.87
N ASP A 397 7.89 -0.56 -29.55
CA ASP A 397 7.28 -0.33 -30.87
C ASP A 397 6.25 0.80 -30.83
N ARG A 398 5.46 0.88 -29.76
CA ARG A 398 4.47 1.96 -29.58
C ARG A 398 5.10 3.30 -29.22
N LEU A 399 6.16 3.30 -28.43
CA LEU A 399 6.92 4.51 -28.08
C LEU A 399 7.56 5.13 -29.32
N GLU A 400 8.13 4.32 -30.21
CA GLU A 400 8.75 4.76 -31.46
C GLU A 400 7.77 5.40 -32.45
N GLN A 401 6.47 5.07 -32.36
CA GLN A 401 5.42 5.65 -33.19
C GLN A 401 4.99 7.06 -32.74
N ILE A 402 5.39 7.50 -31.55
CA ILE A 402 4.99 8.81 -31.00
C ILE A 402 5.88 9.91 -31.62
N GLN A 403 5.25 10.87 -32.30
CA GLN A 403 5.93 12.01 -32.96
C GLN A 403 6.30 13.13 -31.97
N SER A 404 6.99 12.79 -30.89
CA SER A 404 7.48 13.75 -29.89
C SER A 404 8.96 13.48 -29.54
N PRO A 405 9.70 14.47 -29.02
CA PRO A 405 11.06 14.24 -28.56
C PRO A 405 11.13 13.11 -27.52
N GLN A 406 11.99 12.13 -27.77
CA GLN A 406 12.26 11.07 -26.80
C GLN A 406 13.25 11.58 -25.75
N TYR A 407 12.91 11.36 -24.48
CA TYR A 407 13.80 11.61 -23.36
C TYR A 407 14.28 10.26 -22.82
N VAL A 408 15.59 10.09 -22.73
CA VAL A 408 16.23 8.90 -22.17
C VAL A 408 16.74 9.24 -20.79
N LEU A 409 16.26 8.51 -19.79
CA LEU A 409 16.71 8.63 -18.40
C LEU A 409 17.64 7.45 -18.13
N GLU A 410 18.94 7.69 -18.11
CA GLU A 410 19.94 6.66 -17.81
C GLU A 410 20.05 6.48 -16.29
N ALA A 411 19.85 5.24 -15.83
CA ALA A 411 20.09 4.89 -14.43
C ALA A 411 21.59 4.84 -14.13
N LEU A 412 21.97 5.28 -12.92
CA LEU A 412 23.32 5.11 -12.39
C LEU A 412 23.32 3.96 -11.39
N ASP A 413 23.79 2.80 -11.84
CA ASP A 413 23.92 1.64 -10.97
C ASP A 413 25.10 1.83 -10.01
N GLN A 414 24.83 1.86 -8.70
CA GLN A 414 25.86 1.82 -7.66
C GLN A 414 25.84 0.46 -6.97
N PHE A 415 27.01 -0.17 -6.90
CA PHE A 415 27.17 -1.39 -6.14
C PHE A 415 27.22 -1.08 -4.64
N PRO A 416 26.58 -1.89 -3.78
CA PRO A 416 26.82 -1.83 -2.35
C PRO A 416 28.34 -1.94 -2.09
N PRO A 417 28.89 -1.23 -1.10
CA PRO A 417 30.33 -1.11 -0.87
C PRO A 417 31.07 -2.46 -0.73
N HIS A 418 30.34 -3.55 -0.43
CA HIS A 418 30.87 -4.88 -0.20
C HIS A 418 30.57 -5.91 -1.31
N VAL A 419 29.87 -5.52 -2.38
CA VAL A 419 29.51 -6.44 -3.49
C VAL A 419 30.33 -6.09 -4.72
N ARG A 420 31.12 -7.03 -5.22
CA ARG A 420 31.86 -6.85 -6.48
C ARG A 420 31.06 -7.44 -7.63
N LYS A 421 31.25 -6.89 -8.83
CA LYS A 421 30.60 -7.37 -10.07
C LYS A 421 30.74 -8.90 -10.29
N GLN A 422 31.87 -9.47 -9.86
CA GLN A 422 32.15 -10.91 -9.95
C GLN A 422 31.26 -11.80 -9.05
N ASP A 423 30.68 -11.23 -7.99
CA ASP A 423 29.80 -11.95 -7.06
C ASP A 423 28.39 -12.13 -7.65
N ILE A 424 28.01 -11.26 -8.60
CA ILE A 424 26.70 -11.26 -9.29
C ILE A 424 26.72 -12.19 -10.51
N ASP A 425 27.78 -12.13 -11.33
CA ASP A 425 27.91 -12.96 -12.55
C ASP A 425 27.99 -14.49 -12.26
N ARG A 426 28.02 -14.88 -10.98
CA ARG A 426 28.06 -16.27 -10.51
C ARG A 426 26.70 -16.83 -10.04
N ALA A 427 25.70 -15.98 -9.84
CA ALA A 427 24.34 -16.35 -9.43
C ALA A 427 23.43 -16.47 -10.66
#